data_AF-A0A4R9M4B6-F1
#
_entry.id   AF-A0A4R9M4B6-F1
#
_cell.length_a   1.000
_cell.length_b   1.000
_cell.length_c   1.000
_cell.angle_alpha   90.00
_cell.angle_beta   90.00
_cell.angle_gamma   90.00
#
_symmetry.space_group_name_H-M   'P 1'
#
loop_
_entity.id
_entity.type
_entity.pdbx_description
1 polymer ?
#
loop_
_entity_poly.entity_id
_entity_poly.type
_entity_poly.pdbx_seq_one_letter_code
_entity_poly.pdbx_strand_id
1 'polypeptide(L)'
;MKSLLIRLSGHLSAEMGSDLYLNIKETSSEPSLFCLDFSELASIDEVGVEYLKKISNRAKATGSKVALSGISPEWKQILESHQMADTFSLFSDILEAKLALETHLSTENPANEMRDVSIEGEKRIGCPECGQTLRWQSKGDHSCPSCQAKFAVNYKGWISTYERLL
;
A
#
# COMPACT_ATOMS: atom_id res chain seq x y z
N MET A 1 11.05 1.05 -3.48
CA MET A 1 9.61 1.36 -3.55
C MET A 1 8.81 0.29 -2.83
N LYS A 2 8.18 0.66 -1.72
CA LYS A 2 7.40 -0.26 -0.88
C LYS A 2 5.92 -0.17 -1.27
N SER A 3 5.19 -1.26 -1.11
CA SER A 3 3.73 -1.28 -1.27
C SER A 3 3.10 -1.74 0.03
N LEU A 4 2.19 -0.94 0.59
CA LEU A 4 1.56 -1.20 1.87
C LEU A 4 0.04 -1.16 1.74
N LEU A 5 -0.61 -2.19 2.27
CA LEU A 5 -2.06 -2.23 2.45
C LEU A 5 -2.37 -1.99 3.92
N ILE A 6 -3.21 -0.99 4.20
CA ILE A 6 -3.63 -0.63 5.55
C ILE A 6 -5.15 -0.75 5.59
N ARG A 7 -5.66 -1.69 6.38
CA ARG A 7 -7.10 -1.81 6.62
C ARG A 7 -7.49 -0.94 7.80
N LEU A 8 -8.48 -0.08 7.58
CA LEU A 8 -9.04 0.79 8.60
C LEU A 8 -10.33 0.16 9.13
N SER A 9 -10.47 0.12 10.45
CA SER A 9 -11.68 -0.39 11.10
C SER A 9 -12.12 0.51 12.23
N GLY A 10 -13.43 0.59 12.48
CA GLY A 10 -13.99 1.44 13.53
C GLY A 10 -14.14 2.90 13.10
N HIS A 11 -13.70 3.84 13.93
CA HIS A 11 -13.90 5.28 13.71
C HIS A 11 -12.57 5.98 13.43
N LEU A 12 -12.45 6.61 12.25
CA LEU A 12 -11.27 7.38 11.88
C LEU A 12 -11.33 8.77 12.56
N SER A 13 -10.73 8.83 13.74
CA SER A 13 -10.63 9.99 14.63
C SER A 13 -9.24 10.64 14.59
N ALA A 14 -9.02 11.63 15.45
CA ALA A 14 -7.71 12.25 15.65
C ALA A 14 -6.59 11.25 16.03
N GLU A 15 -6.90 10.25 16.87
CA GLU A 15 -5.94 9.25 17.35
C GLU A 15 -5.53 8.32 16.21
N MET A 16 -6.51 7.64 15.60
CA MET A 16 -6.26 6.75 14.46
C MET A 16 -5.66 7.49 13.26
N GLY A 17 -6.13 8.71 12.98
CA GLY A 17 -5.59 9.54 11.90
C GLY A 17 -4.13 9.94 12.13
N SER A 18 -3.75 10.23 13.38
CA SER A 18 -2.36 10.51 13.76
C SER A 18 -1.47 9.29 13.54
N ASP A 19 -1.89 8.13 14.05
CA ASP A 19 -1.13 6.88 13.92
C ASP A 19 -0.96 6.46 12.46
N LEU A 20 -2.05 6.55 11.68
CA LEU A 20 -2.03 6.30 10.25
C LEU A 20 -1.05 7.24 9.53
N TYR A 21 -1.10 8.54 9.86
CA TYR A 21 -0.21 9.53 9.26
C TYR A 21 1.26 9.27 9.60
N LEU A 22 1.57 8.90 10.84
CA LEU A 22 2.93 8.57 11.27
C LEU A 22 3.46 7.34 10.53
N ASN A 23 2.66 6.27 10.44
CA ASN A 23 3.02 5.06 9.71
C ASN A 23 3.34 5.37 8.22
N ILE A 24 2.49 6.16 7.57
CA ILE A 24 2.72 6.59 6.18
C ILE A 24 3.95 7.49 6.10
N LYS A 25 4.14 8.42 7.05
CA LYS A 25 5.29 9.34 7.07
C LYS A 25 6.62 8.59 7.17
N GLU A 26 6.69 7.57 8.02
CA GLU A 26 7.85 6.69 8.22
C GLU A 26 8.12 5.84 6.98
N THR A 27 7.07 5.26 6.40
CA THR A 27 7.18 4.41 5.21
C THR A 27 7.51 5.20 3.93
N SER A 28 7.04 6.46 3.85
CA SER A 28 7.27 7.38 2.73
C SER A 28 8.63 8.09 2.76
N SER A 29 9.63 7.53 3.46
CA SER A 29 11.03 7.99 3.32
C SER A 29 11.56 7.81 1.89
N GLU A 30 10.95 6.90 1.13
CA GLU A 30 11.13 6.69 -0.30
C GLU A 30 9.75 6.60 -0.99
N PRO A 31 9.67 6.85 -2.31
CA PRO A 31 8.44 6.67 -3.07
C PRO A 31 7.83 5.29 -2.81
N SER A 32 6.57 5.29 -2.37
CA SER A 32 5.84 4.08 -1.95
C SER A 32 4.37 4.11 -2.39
N LEU A 33 3.75 2.95 -2.46
CA LEU A 33 2.33 2.78 -2.79
C LEU A 33 1.55 2.43 -1.52
N PHE A 34 0.45 3.15 -1.27
CA PHE A 34 -0.42 2.92 -0.12
C PHE A 34 -1.84 2.64 -0.60
N CYS A 35 -2.42 1.53 -0.14
CA CYS A 35 -3.83 1.23 -0.30
C CYS A 35 -4.49 1.31 1.08
N LEU A 36 -5.44 2.22 1.25
CA LEU A 36 -6.21 2.37 2.48
C LEU A 36 -7.58 1.71 2.27
N ASP A 37 -7.85 0.65 3.02
CA ASP A 37 -9.07 -0.14 2.88
C ASP A 37 -10.12 0.29 3.90
N PHE A 38 -11.25 0.80 3.41
CA PHE A 38 -12.37 1.36 4.17
C PHE A 38 -13.47 0.32 4.44
N SER A 39 -13.31 -0.92 3.99
CA SER A 39 -14.35 -1.95 4.08
C SER A 39 -14.83 -2.26 5.50
N GLU A 40 -13.97 -2.06 6.51
CA GLU A 40 -14.31 -2.25 7.93
C GLU A 40 -14.44 -0.91 8.70
N LEU A 41 -14.30 0.22 8.01
CA LEU A 41 -14.43 1.54 8.61
C LEU A 41 -15.91 1.88 8.80
N ALA A 42 -16.29 2.23 10.02
CA ALA A 42 -17.67 2.53 10.38
C ALA A 42 -18.01 4.02 10.22
N SER A 43 -17.06 4.92 10.50
CA SER A 43 -17.27 6.38 10.37
C SER A 43 -15.95 7.16 10.39
N ILE A 44 -16.02 8.43 10.01
CA ILE A 44 -14.91 9.39 10.01
C ILE A 44 -15.41 10.72 10.58
N ASP A 45 -14.58 11.41 11.38
CA ASP A 45 -14.86 12.77 11.83
C ASP A 45 -14.08 13.82 11.01
N GLU A 46 -14.32 15.11 11.27
CA GLU A 46 -13.63 16.20 10.58
C GLU A 46 -12.11 16.16 10.76
N VAL A 47 -11.63 15.66 11.90
CA VAL A 47 -10.19 15.58 12.19
C VAL A 47 -9.55 14.42 11.42
N GLY A 48 -10.24 13.27 11.33
CA GLY A 48 -9.85 12.14 10.50
C GLY A 48 -9.76 12.50 9.03
N VAL A 49 -10.72 13.29 8.52
CA VAL A 49 -10.68 13.86 7.16
C VAL A 49 -9.42 14.72 6.97
N GLU A 50 -9.10 15.58 7.94
CA GLU A 50 -7.91 16.42 7.88
C GLU A 50 -6.61 15.60 7.85
N TYR A 51 -6.58 14.45 8.55
CA TYR A 51 -5.46 13.51 8.44
C TYR A 51 -5.36 12.86 7.06
N LEU A 52 -6.47 12.49 6.43
CA LEU A 52 -6.45 12.02 5.03
C LEU A 52 -5.86 13.09 4.09
N LYS A 53 -6.21 14.37 4.27
CA LYS A 53 -5.60 15.46 3.50
C LYS A 53 -4.09 15.55 3.71
N LYS A 54 -3.64 15.48 4.98
CA LYS A 54 -2.21 15.47 5.32
C LYS A 54 -1.47 14.29 4.68
N ILE A 55 -2.10 13.11 4.65
CA ILE A 55 -1.58 11.91 4.00
C ILE A 55 -1.39 12.13 2.51
N SER A 56 -2.42 12.64 1.81
CA SER A 56 -2.31 12.94 0.37
C SER A 56 -1.18 13.93 0.08
N ASN A 57 -1.08 15.00 0.87
CA ASN A 57 -0.03 16.00 0.71
C ASN A 57 1.37 15.40 0.94
N ARG A 58 1.53 14.56 1.98
CA ARG A 58 2.78 13.85 2.25
C ARG A 58 3.15 12.90 1.12
N ALA A 59 2.17 12.17 0.59
CA ALA A 59 2.40 11.23 -0.50
C ALA A 59 2.88 11.96 -1.76
N LYS A 60 2.21 13.06 -2.14
CA LYS A 60 2.63 13.92 -3.27
C LYS A 60 4.07 14.45 -3.08
N ALA A 61 4.42 14.93 -1.89
CA ALA A 61 5.74 15.47 -1.59
C ALA A 61 6.87 14.44 -1.68
N THR A 62 6.56 13.14 -1.55
CA THR A 62 7.54 12.04 -1.53
C THR A 62 7.52 11.21 -2.81
N GLY A 63 6.69 11.58 -3.80
CA GLY A 63 6.44 10.76 -5.00
C GLY A 63 5.66 9.48 -4.73
N SER A 64 5.10 9.33 -3.51
CA SER A 64 4.27 8.19 -3.14
C SER A 64 2.85 8.35 -3.70
N LYS A 65 2.12 7.23 -3.82
CA LYS A 65 0.73 7.20 -4.28
C LYS A 65 -0.16 6.58 -3.23
N VAL A 66 -1.39 7.07 -3.14
CA VAL A 66 -2.41 6.57 -2.21
C VAL A 66 -3.70 6.32 -2.98
N ALA A 67 -4.28 5.15 -2.80
CA ALA A 67 -5.62 4.80 -3.28
C ALA A 67 -6.48 4.31 -2.11
N LEU A 68 -7.79 4.52 -2.21
CA LEU A 68 -8.76 4.02 -1.24
C LEU A 68 -9.53 2.84 -1.84
N SER A 69 -9.67 1.75 -1.09
CA SER A 69 -10.48 0.58 -1.45
C SER A 69 -11.62 0.37 -0.46
N GLY A 70 -12.57 -0.51 -0.77
CA GLY A 70 -13.71 -0.78 0.11
C GLY A 70 -14.70 0.40 0.16
N ILE A 71 -14.68 1.26 -0.86
CA ILE A 71 -15.54 2.45 -0.93
C ILE A 71 -16.94 2.05 -1.38
N SER A 72 -17.89 2.06 -0.44
CA SER A 72 -19.31 1.94 -0.73
C SER A 72 -19.88 3.25 -1.30
N PRO A 73 -21.11 3.25 -1.88
CA PRO A 73 -21.78 4.48 -2.29
C PRO A 73 -21.95 5.49 -1.14
N GLU A 74 -22.16 5.03 0.10
CA GLU A 74 -22.23 5.94 1.25
C GLU A 74 -20.88 6.62 1.50
N TRP A 75 -19.79 5.84 1.47
CA TRP A 75 -18.43 6.39 1.61
C TRP A 75 -18.08 7.39 0.52
N LYS A 76 -18.51 7.15 -0.72
CA LYS A 76 -18.32 8.09 -1.81
C LYS A 76 -19.00 9.44 -1.52
N GLN A 77 -20.25 9.43 -1.04
CA GLN A 77 -20.96 10.66 -0.67
C GLN A 77 -20.29 11.39 0.49
N ILE A 78 -19.80 10.67 1.51
CA ILE A 78 -19.07 11.26 2.64
C ILE A 78 -17.77 11.92 2.14
N LEU A 79 -17.01 11.26 1.26
CA LEU A 79 -15.79 11.84 0.71
C LEU A 79 -16.10 13.05 -0.19
N GLU A 80 -17.17 13.03 -0.97
CA GLU A 80 -17.62 14.16 -1.79
C GLU A 80 -18.03 15.36 -0.93
N SER A 81 -18.79 15.16 0.16
CA SER A 81 -19.21 16.24 1.06
C SER A 81 -18.02 16.93 1.73
N HIS A 82 -16.94 16.18 1.97
CA HIS A 82 -15.67 16.70 2.50
C HIS A 82 -14.66 17.15 1.42
N GLN A 83 -15.05 17.20 0.14
CA GLN A 83 -14.20 17.59 -1.01
C GLN A 83 -12.96 16.71 -1.19
N MET A 84 -13.07 15.43 -0.84
CA MET A 84 -11.99 14.44 -0.87
C MET A 84 -12.06 13.50 -2.06
N ALA A 85 -13.15 13.51 -2.83
CA ALA A 85 -13.35 12.59 -3.94
C ALA A 85 -12.26 12.67 -5.02
N ASP A 86 -11.75 13.87 -5.31
CA ASP A 86 -10.70 14.09 -6.30
C ASP A 86 -9.27 13.98 -5.70
N THR A 87 -9.17 13.78 -4.39
CA THR A 87 -7.87 13.72 -3.69
C THR A 87 -7.23 12.34 -3.81
N PHE A 88 -8.03 11.30 -3.98
CA PHE A 88 -7.60 9.90 -4.05
C PHE A 88 -8.31 9.17 -5.18
N SER A 89 -7.65 8.15 -5.72
CA SER A 89 -8.33 7.17 -6.55
C SER A 89 -9.19 6.26 -5.66
N LEU A 90 -10.50 6.20 -5.94
CA LEU A 90 -11.48 5.46 -5.15
C LEU A 90 -11.88 4.17 -5.86
N PHE A 91 -11.87 3.06 -5.12
CA PHE A 91 -12.23 1.74 -5.64
C PHE A 91 -13.17 1.03 -4.66
N SER A 92 -14.09 0.24 -5.20
CA SER A 92 -14.91 -0.66 -4.38
C SER A 92 -14.10 -1.86 -3.92
N ASP A 93 -13.21 -2.38 -4.77
CA ASP A 93 -12.43 -3.58 -4.51
C ASP A 93 -10.94 -3.30 -4.31
N ILE A 94 -10.32 -4.10 -3.44
CA ILE A 94 -8.91 -4.00 -3.06
C ILE A 94 -7.96 -4.41 -4.18
N LEU A 95 -8.36 -5.36 -5.03
CA LEU A 95 -7.57 -5.83 -6.17
C LEU A 95 -7.51 -4.76 -7.24
N GLU A 96 -8.62 -4.06 -7.51
CA GLU A 96 -8.67 -2.94 -8.45
C GLU A 96 -7.78 -1.78 -7.97
N ALA A 97 -7.85 -1.44 -6.68
CA ALA A 97 -7.01 -0.39 -6.10
C ALA A 97 -5.52 -0.71 -6.23
N LYS A 98 -5.13 -1.96 -5.94
CA LYS A 98 -3.74 -2.42 -6.08
C LYS A 98 -3.29 -2.36 -7.52
N LEU A 99 -4.09 -2.88 -8.45
CA LEU A 99 -3.77 -2.89 -9.86
C LEU A 99 -3.60 -1.46 -10.40
N ALA A 100 -4.46 -0.53 -10.00
CA ALA A 100 -4.33 0.87 -10.37
C ALA A 100 -3.03 1.50 -9.84
N LEU A 101 -2.71 1.30 -8.55
CA LEU A 101 -1.47 1.80 -7.95
C LEU A 101 -0.22 1.24 -8.65
N GLU A 102 -0.23 -0.04 -9.01
CA GLU A 102 0.87 -0.71 -9.70
C GLU A 102 1.00 -0.26 -11.17
N THR A 103 -0.11 -0.03 -11.86
CA THR A 103 -0.08 0.47 -13.26
C THR A 103 0.53 1.86 -13.34
N HIS A 104 0.38 2.67 -12.28
CA HIS A 104 1.02 3.97 -12.18
C HIS A 104 2.54 3.93 -11.94
N LEU A 105 3.11 2.76 -11.61
CA LEU A 105 4.57 2.60 -11.56
C LEU A 105 5.20 2.44 -12.95
N SER A 106 4.41 1.97 -13.92
CA SER A 106 4.86 1.70 -15.28
C SER A 106 4.76 2.92 -16.20
N THR A 107 4.23 4.05 -15.73
CA THR A 107 3.90 5.23 -16.54
C THR A 107 4.76 6.47 -16.26
N GLU A 108 5.98 6.29 -15.75
CA GLU A 108 7.08 7.26 -15.94
C GLU A 108 7.89 6.99 -17.22
N ASN A 109 7.30 6.35 -18.23
CA ASN A 109 7.76 6.46 -19.60
C ASN A 109 6.62 6.97 -20.48
N PRO A 110 6.83 8.05 -21.27
CA PRO A 110 5.78 8.67 -22.04
C PRO A 110 5.17 7.71 -23.08
N ALA A 111 3.90 7.98 -23.38
CA ALA A 111 3.01 7.24 -24.26
C ALA A 111 3.61 6.94 -25.64
N ASN A 112 4.20 5.76 -25.80
CA ASN A 112 4.17 4.97 -27.02
C ASN A 112 5.00 3.72 -26.76
N GLU A 113 4.35 2.58 -26.64
CA GLU A 113 4.73 1.31 -27.29
C GLU A 113 3.89 0.20 -26.67
N MET A 114 2.98 -0.35 -27.47
CA MET A 114 2.58 -1.75 -27.33
C MET A 114 3.88 -2.57 -27.34
N ARG A 115 4.22 -3.28 -26.27
CA ARG A 115 5.07 -4.46 -26.39
C ARG A 115 4.65 -5.57 -25.44
N ASP A 116 4.53 -6.73 -26.06
CA ASP A 116 4.36 -8.05 -25.51
C ASP A 116 5.38 -8.40 -24.42
N VAL A 117 4.92 -9.32 -23.58
CA VAL A 117 5.62 -10.15 -22.59
C VAL A 117 7.11 -10.38 -22.89
N SER A 118 7.96 -10.15 -21.88
CA SER A 118 9.19 -10.93 -21.66
C SER A 118 9.50 -11.02 -20.16
N ILE A 119 9.32 -12.21 -19.63
CA ILE A 119 9.68 -12.63 -18.27
C ILE A 119 11.15 -13.04 -18.33
N GLU A 120 12.08 -12.22 -17.85
CA GLU A 120 13.43 -12.65 -17.43
C GLU A 120 14.13 -11.50 -16.70
N GLY A 121 13.91 -11.42 -15.39
CA GLY A 121 14.59 -10.48 -14.51
C GLY A 121 14.74 -11.11 -13.14
N GLU A 122 15.97 -11.16 -12.62
CA GLU A 122 16.30 -11.68 -11.29
C GLU A 122 15.38 -11.06 -10.24
N LYS A 123 14.36 -11.82 -9.82
CA LYS A 123 13.42 -11.35 -8.82
C LYS A 123 14.13 -11.21 -7.48
N ARG A 124 13.90 -10.11 -6.77
CA ARG A 124 14.49 -9.82 -5.46
C ARG A 124 13.38 -9.69 -4.42
N ILE A 125 13.61 -10.25 -3.24
CA ILE A 125 12.69 -10.22 -2.09
C ILE A 125 13.44 -9.64 -0.89
N GLY A 126 12.76 -8.88 -0.03
CA GLY A 126 13.37 -8.29 1.17
C GLY A 126 13.05 -9.10 2.42
N CYS A 127 14.03 -9.44 3.26
CA CYS A 127 13.76 -10.13 4.51
C CYS A 127 12.79 -9.32 5.40
N PRO A 128 11.73 -9.94 5.95
CA PRO A 128 10.73 -9.24 6.78
C PRO A 128 11.29 -8.77 8.13
N GLU A 129 12.33 -9.42 8.66
CA GLU A 129 12.92 -9.06 9.95
C GLU A 129 14.00 -7.98 9.86
N CYS A 130 14.86 -8.02 8.84
CA CYS A 130 16.02 -7.12 8.75
C CYS A 130 16.08 -6.26 7.49
N GLY A 131 15.11 -6.42 6.57
CA GLY A 131 15.08 -5.67 5.31
C GLY A 131 16.15 -6.06 4.28
N GLN A 132 17.01 -7.05 4.59
CA GLN A 132 18.06 -7.49 3.66
C GLN A 132 17.46 -7.97 2.33
N THR A 133 17.95 -7.42 1.22
CA THR A 133 17.53 -7.86 -0.12
C THR A 133 18.18 -9.19 -0.48
N LEU A 134 17.35 -10.19 -0.78
CA LEU A 134 17.74 -11.55 -1.19
C LEU A 134 17.36 -11.80 -2.64
N ARG A 135 18.18 -12.59 -3.33
CA ARG A 135 17.85 -13.09 -4.67
C ARG A 135 16.80 -14.18 -4.53
N TRP A 136 15.66 -14.00 -5.17
CA TRP A 136 14.54 -14.93 -5.13
C TRP A 136 14.69 -15.96 -6.25
N GLN A 137 14.90 -17.22 -5.88
CA GLN A 137 15.13 -18.31 -6.85
C GLN A 137 13.87 -19.17 -7.08
N SER A 138 13.06 -19.41 -6.05
CA SER A 138 11.88 -20.28 -6.15
C SER A 138 10.84 -19.94 -5.08
N LYS A 139 9.58 -20.35 -5.23
CA LYS A 139 8.56 -20.23 -4.17
C LYS A 139 8.93 -21.11 -2.95
N GLY A 140 8.36 -20.82 -1.79
CA GLY A 140 8.45 -21.65 -0.59
C GLY A 140 9.25 -20.98 0.52
N ASP A 141 9.79 -21.77 1.43
CA ASP A 141 10.47 -21.27 2.62
C ASP A 141 11.85 -20.70 2.28
N HIS A 142 12.10 -19.48 2.74
CA HIS A 142 13.36 -18.76 2.61
C HIS A 142 13.92 -18.47 3.99
N SER A 143 15.23 -18.58 4.11
CA SER A 143 15.97 -18.15 5.30
C SER A 143 16.85 -16.97 4.95
N CYS A 144 16.77 -15.90 5.72
CA CYS A 144 17.69 -14.79 5.55
C CYS A 144 19.11 -15.19 5.99
N PRO A 145 20.16 -15.00 5.16
CA PRO A 145 21.54 -15.22 5.58
C PRO A 145 22.05 -14.19 6.59
N SER A 146 21.40 -13.01 6.66
CA SER A 146 21.82 -11.91 7.55
C SER A 146 21.28 -12.07 8.98
N CYS A 147 19.99 -12.39 9.14
CA CYS A 147 19.34 -12.50 10.45
C CYS A 147 18.75 -13.90 10.76
N GLN A 148 18.93 -14.87 9.86
CA GLN A 148 18.42 -16.25 10.00
C GLN A 148 16.89 -16.40 10.13
N ALA A 149 16.15 -15.32 9.90
CA ALA A 149 14.69 -15.33 9.87
C ALA A 149 14.15 -16.24 8.77
N LYS A 150 13.14 -17.04 9.10
CA LYS A 150 12.45 -17.94 8.16
C LYS A 150 11.11 -17.35 7.74
N PHE A 151 10.86 -17.30 6.45
CA PHE A 151 9.64 -16.74 5.88
C PHE A 151 9.29 -17.41 4.55
N ALA A 152 8.01 -17.55 4.24
CA ALA A 152 7.55 -18.14 2.99
C ALA A 152 7.40 -17.08 1.90
N VAL A 153 7.71 -17.45 0.67
CA VAL A 153 7.61 -16.59 -0.51
C VAL A 153 6.73 -17.26 -1.55
N ASN A 154 5.68 -16.57 -2.02
CA ASN A 154 4.78 -17.12 -3.03
C ASN A 154 5.32 -16.94 -4.47
N TYR A 155 4.63 -17.50 -5.47
CA TYR A 155 4.99 -17.39 -6.90
C TYR A 155 5.01 -15.95 -7.47
N LYS A 156 4.62 -14.96 -6.67
CA LYS A 156 4.60 -13.54 -7.02
C LYS A 156 5.61 -12.73 -6.20
N GLY A 157 6.42 -13.37 -5.33
CA GLY A 157 7.45 -12.71 -4.53
C GLY A 157 6.94 -12.08 -3.23
N TRP A 158 5.68 -12.31 -2.86
CA TRP A 158 5.13 -11.84 -1.59
C TRP A 158 5.62 -12.70 -0.44
N ILE A 159 5.86 -12.05 0.69
CA ILE A 159 6.43 -12.67 1.88
C ILE A 159 5.35 -12.87 2.93
N SER A 160 5.32 -14.08 3.49
CA SER A 160 4.51 -14.43 4.66
C SER A 160 5.44 -14.84 5.79
N THR A 161 5.34 -14.20 6.95
CA THR A 161 6.04 -14.61 8.16
C THR A 161 5.25 -15.69 8.88
N TYR A 162 5.93 -16.73 9.35
CA TYR A 162 5.35 -17.70 10.26
C TYR A 162 5.55 -17.18 11.69
N GLU A 163 4.60 -16.40 12.21
CA GLU A 163 4.57 -16.18 13.65
C GLU A 163 4.15 -17.48 14.32
N ARG A 164 5.09 -18.14 15.02
CA ARG A 164 4.75 -19.14 16.02
C ARG A 164 4.13 -18.40 17.18
N LEU A 165 2.80 -18.48 17.31
CA LEU A 165 2.11 -18.18 18.55
C LEU A 165 2.70 -19.08 19.66
N LEU A 166 3.38 -18.46 20.63
CA LEU A 166 3.73 -19.06 21.91
C LEU A 166 2.64 -18.75 22.93
#